data_AF-A0A430BZB5-F1
#
_entry.id   AF-A0A430BZB5-F1
#
_cell.length_a   1.000
_cell.length_b   1.000
_cell.length_c   1.000
_cell.angle_alpha   90.00
_cell.angle_beta   90.00
_cell.angle_gamma   90.00
#
_symmetry.space_group_name_H-M   'P 1'
#
loop_
_entity.id
_entity.type
_entity.pdbx_description
1 polymer ?
#
loop_
_entity_poly.entity_id
_entity_poly.type
_entity_poly.pdbx_seq_one_letter_code
_entity_poly.pdbx_strand_id
1 'polypeptide(L)'
;MGYLKTSIMWHDSQGGECEAYVGVRYTGHKGFRGDHIDPPEPATVEIDEIKVIEGCPLPDDYEATDELIAECLADWAEEAAEAEEWRAQSRRDQLMGGF
;
A
#
# COMPACT_ATOMS: atom_id res chain seq x y z
N MET A 1 7.98 -2.79 2.76
CA MET A 1 7.96 -1.34 2.46
C MET A 1 7.72 -1.19 0.98
N GLY A 2 6.61 -0.59 0.61
CA GLY A 2 6.25 -0.21 -0.75
C GLY A 2 6.27 1.32 -0.89
N TYR A 3 6.09 1.77 -2.12
CA TYR A 3 6.07 3.19 -2.44
C TYR A 3 5.09 3.44 -3.58
N LEU A 4 4.06 4.22 -3.30
CA LEU A 4 3.02 4.61 -4.26
C LEU A 4 3.17 6.08 -4.60
N LYS A 5 2.95 6.45 -5.87
CA LYS A 5 2.78 7.85 -6.26
C LYS A 5 1.34 8.08 -6.67
N THR A 6 0.68 9.01 -6.02
CA THR A 6 -0.72 9.34 -6.31
C THR A 6 -0.95 10.84 -6.18
N SER A 7 -2.08 11.31 -6.71
CA SER A 7 -2.55 12.69 -6.56
C SER A 7 -3.61 12.73 -5.48
N ILE A 8 -3.46 13.66 -4.54
CA ILE A 8 -4.46 13.91 -3.51
C ILE A 8 -5.08 15.28 -3.73
N MET A 9 -6.38 15.36 -3.50
CA MET A 9 -7.13 16.61 -3.54
C MET A 9 -7.75 16.88 -2.18
N TRP A 10 -7.66 18.12 -1.71
CA TRP A 10 -8.29 18.56 -0.47
C TRP A 10 -8.81 19.98 -0.61
N HIS A 11 -9.72 20.36 0.29
CA HIS A 11 -10.20 21.73 0.37
C HIS A 11 -9.37 22.52 1.37
N ASP A 12 -8.81 23.66 0.95
CA ASP A 12 -8.19 24.62 1.86
C ASP A 12 -9.24 25.21 2.81
N SER A 13 -8.78 25.78 3.93
CA SER A 13 -9.57 26.57 4.89
C SER A 13 -10.49 27.63 4.27
N GLN A 14 -10.18 28.13 3.07
CA GLN A 14 -10.99 29.10 2.32
C GLN A 14 -11.98 28.48 1.32
N GLY A 15 -12.11 27.15 1.30
CA GLY A 15 -12.96 26.42 0.36
C GLY A 15 -12.41 26.32 -1.06
N GLY A 16 -11.11 26.59 -1.24
CA GLY A 16 -10.42 26.37 -2.50
C GLY A 16 -10.01 24.91 -2.66
N GLU A 17 -10.19 24.34 -3.85
CA GLU A 17 -9.68 23.01 -4.19
C GLU A 17 -8.17 23.09 -4.39
N CYS A 18 -7.44 22.28 -3.65
CA CYS A 18 -6.00 22.10 -3.77
C CYS A 18 -5.71 20.67 -4.23
N GLU A 19 -4.81 20.54 -5.20
CA GLU A 19 -4.32 19.26 -5.69
C GLU A 19 -2.80 19.21 -5.49
N ALA A 20 -2.31 18.07 -5.03
CA ALA A 20 -0.88 17.79 -5.01
C ALA A 20 -0.56 16.36 -5.41
N TYR A 21 0.52 16.22 -6.15
CA TYR A 21 1.12 14.95 -6.46
C TYR A 21 2.06 14.56 -5.32
N VAL A 22 1.79 13.42 -4.70
CA VAL A 22 2.48 12.94 -3.51
C VAL A 22 3.13 11.58 -3.74
N GLY A 23 4.27 11.39 -3.10
CA GLY A 23 4.91 10.10 -2.90
C GLY A 23 4.56 9.57 -1.52
N VAL A 24 3.93 8.42 -1.46
CA VAL A 24 3.51 7.77 -0.22
C VAL A 24 4.37 6.55 0.01
N ARG A 25 5.09 6.57 1.12
CA ARG A 25 5.83 5.42 1.62
C ARG A 25 4.95 4.71 2.62
N TYR A 26 4.78 3.41 2.42
CA TYR A 26 3.93 2.59 3.28
C TYR A 26 4.57 1.24 3.58
N THR A 27 4.15 0.66 4.70
CA THR A 27 4.52 -0.67 5.14
C THR A 27 3.28 -1.55 5.19
N GLY A 28 3.19 -2.49 4.25
CA GLY A 28 2.15 -3.50 4.28
C GLY A 28 2.49 -4.67 5.19
N HIS A 29 1.53 -5.04 6.03
CA HIS A 29 1.57 -6.15 6.96
C HIS A 29 0.77 -7.31 6.40
N LYS A 30 1.41 -8.49 6.33
CA LYS A 30 0.72 -9.72 5.97
C LYS A 30 -0.31 -10.04 7.04
N GLY A 31 -1.57 -9.96 6.64
CA GLY A 31 -2.68 -10.49 7.40
C GLY A 31 -2.45 -11.96 7.74
N PHE A 32 -2.90 -12.37 8.91
CA PHE A 32 -2.81 -13.73 9.36
C PHE A 32 -4.01 -14.51 8.83
N ARG A 33 -3.77 -15.66 8.19
CA ARG A 33 -4.86 -16.48 7.61
C ARG A 33 -5.77 -17.10 8.69
N GLY A 34 -5.41 -16.96 9.96
CA GLY A 34 -6.04 -17.60 11.10
C GLY A 34 -5.61 -19.05 11.20
N ASP A 35 -5.49 -19.55 12.42
CA ASP A 35 -5.34 -20.97 12.70
C ASP A 35 -6.37 -21.43 13.75
N HIS A 36 -6.18 -22.58 14.39
CA HIS A 36 -7.10 -23.06 15.42
C HIS A 36 -7.08 -22.14 16.67
N ILE A 37 -5.96 -21.48 16.93
CA ILE A 37 -5.70 -20.70 18.15
C ILE A 37 -5.98 -19.22 17.92
N ASP A 38 -5.53 -18.67 16.79
CA ASP A 38 -5.64 -17.25 16.49
C ASP A 38 -6.62 -16.97 15.35
N PRO A 39 -7.53 -15.97 15.50
CA PRO A 39 -8.47 -15.60 14.46
C PRO A 39 -7.74 -15.03 13.22
N PRO A 40 -8.36 -15.12 12.04
CA PRO A 40 -7.79 -14.51 10.84
C PRO A 40 -7.74 -12.99 10.98
N GLU A 41 -6.57 -12.42 10.68
CA GLU A 41 -6.34 -10.98 10.62
C GLU A 41 -6.22 -10.53 9.16
N PRO A 42 -6.98 -9.49 8.73
CA PRO A 42 -6.84 -8.96 7.39
C PRO A 42 -5.47 -8.33 7.19
N ALA A 43 -5.02 -8.25 5.93
CA ALA A 43 -3.84 -7.47 5.61
C ALA A 43 -4.11 -5.98 5.86
N THR A 44 -3.12 -5.29 6.39
CA THR A 44 -3.19 -3.87 6.70
C THR A 44 -1.99 -3.17 6.08
N VAL A 45 -2.12 -1.87 5.81
CA VAL A 45 -1.01 -1.01 5.41
C VAL A 45 -0.91 0.14 6.39
N GLU A 46 0.31 0.45 6.78
CA GLU A 46 0.64 1.62 7.60
C GLU A 46 1.36 2.62 6.70
N ILE A 47 0.91 3.87 6.67
CA ILE A 47 1.59 4.92 5.92
C ILE A 47 2.70 5.50 6.80
N ASP A 48 3.93 5.33 6.37
CA ASP A 48 5.13 5.80 7.07
C ASP A 48 5.39 7.30 6.79
N GLU A 49 5.23 7.73 5.53
CA GLU A 49 5.57 9.09 5.10
C GLU A 49 4.76 9.48 3.86
N ILE A 50 4.23 10.71 3.84
CA ILE A 50 3.63 11.33 2.66
C ILE A 50 4.47 12.55 2.30
N LYS A 51 5.05 12.55 1.11
CA LYS A 51 5.90 13.63 0.62
C LYS A 51 5.33 14.25 -0.64
N VAL A 52 5.09 15.56 -0.61
CA VAL A 52 4.71 16.31 -1.82
C VAL A 52 5.86 16.32 -2.81
N ILE A 53 5.56 15.89 -4.04
CA ILE A 53 6.47 15.92 -5.18
C ILE A 53 6.22 17.20 -6.00
N GLU A 54 4.95 17.51 -6.26
CA GLU A 54 4.52 18.66 -7.07
C GLU A 54 3.13 19.14 -6.61
N GLY A 55 2.84 20.44 -6.76
CA GLY A 55 1.54 21.02 -6.43
C GLY A 55 1.50 21.79 -5.10
N CYS A 56 0.32 21.84 -4.48
CA CYS A 56 0.13 22.56 -3.22
C CYS A 56 0.80 21.83 -2.04
N PRO A 57 1.34 22.57 -1.03
CA PRO A 57 1.83 21.93 0.18
C PRO A 57 0.67 21.33 0.96
N LEU A 58 0.83 20.08 1.37
CA LEU A 58 -0.08 19.40 2.29
C LEU A 58 -0.14 20.15 3.64
N PRO A 59 -1.32 20.30 4.25
CA PRO A 59 -1.40 20.79 5.62
C PRO A 59 -0.67 19.83 6.58
N ASP A 60 -0.02 20.37 7.61
CA ASP A 60 0.68 19.58 8.64
C ASP A 60 -0.23 18.57 9.36
N ASP A 61 -1.53 18.88 9.44
CA ASP A 61 -2.56 18.03 10.06
C ASP A 61 -3.29 17.16 9.01
N TYR A 62 -2.69 16.95 7.83
CA TYR A 62 -3.28 16.09 6.82
C TYR A 62 -3.29 14.63 7.28
N GLU A 63 -4.48 14.12 7.59
CA GLU A 63 -4.69 12.71 7.83
C GLU A 63 -4.87 11.97 6.51
N ALA A 64 -4.19 10.83 6.36
CA ALA A 64 -4.37 9.97 5.20
C ALA A 64 -5.83 9.51 5.13
N THR A 65 -6.48 9.76 3.98
CA THR A 65 -7.86 9.33 3.76
C THR A 65 -7.94 7.82 3.64
N ASP A 66 -9.09 7.24 3.98
CA ASP A 66 -9.36 5.80 3.78
C ASP A 66 -9.14 5.38 2.32
N GLU A 67 -9.37 6.28 1.36
CA GLU A 67 -9.10 6.07 -0.05
C GLU A 67 -7.61 5.84 -0.32
N LEU A 68 -6.75 6.69 0.23
CA LEU A 68 -5.29 6.57 0.07
C LEU A 68 -4.75 5.27 0.68
N ILE A 69 -5.28 4.91 1.85
CA ILE A 69 -4.94 3.66 2.54
C ILE A 69 -5.39 2.46 1.69
N ALA A 70 -6.59 2.51 1.11
CA ALA A 70 -7.10 1.45 0.25
C ALA A 70 -6.26 1.28 -1.03
N GLU A 71 -5.81 2.37 -1.65
CA GLU A 71 -4.91 2.33 -2.81
C GLU A 71 -3.56 1.68 -2.45
N CYS A 72 -2.97 2.07 -1.31
CA CYS A 72 -1.71 1.47 -0.84
C CYS A 72 -1.88 -0.01 -0.51
N LEU A 73 -3.04 -0.41 0.04
CA LEU A 73 -3.35 -1.81 0.34
C LEU A 73 -3.51 -2.63 -0.94
N ALA A 74 -4.15 -2.08 -1.96
CA ALA A 74 -4.30 -2.74 -3.26
C ALA A 74 -2.95 -2.97 -3.93
N ASP A 75 -2.12 -1.92 -4.04
CA ASP A 75 -0.75 -1.99 -4.60
C ASP A 75 0.09 -3.04 -3.86
N TRP A 76 0.02 -3.05 -2.54
CA TRP A 76 0.71 -4.05 -1.72
C TRP A 76 0.16 -5.47 -1.90
N ALA A 77 -1.16 -5.63 -2.04
CA ALA A 77 -1.79 -6.92 -2.22
C ALA A 77 -1.46 -7.54 -3.58
N GLU A 78 -1.38 -6.72 -4.63
CA GLU A 78 -0.92 -7.13 -5.97
C GLU A 78 0.54 -7.61 -5.90
N GLU A 79 1.44 -6.80 -5.34
CA GLU A 79 2.85 -7.18 -5.13
C GLU A 79 2.98 -8.47 -4.29
N ALA A 80 2.15 -8.63 -3.27
CA ALA A 80 2.14 -9.81 -2.41
C ALA A 80 1.64 -11.07 -3.14
N ALA A 81 0.64 -10.93 -4.02
CA ALA A 81 0.10 -12.00 -4.86
C ALA A 81 1.13 -12.43 -5.92
N GLU A 82 1.75 -11.49 -6.63
CA GLU A 82 2.80 -11.76 -7.61
C GLU A 82 4.00 -12.48 -6.97
N ALA A 83 4.38 -12.08 -5.75
CA ALA A 83 5.42 -12.77 -4.99
C ALA A 83 5.01 -14.19 -4.54
N GLU A 84 3.73 -14.46 -4.32
CA GLU A 84 3.24 -15.82 -4.03
C GLU A 84 3.28 -16.70 -5.30
N GLU A 85 2.84 -16.15 -6.43
CA GLU A 85 2.85 -16.83 -7.73
C GLU A 85 4.28 -17.17 -8.18
N TRP A 86 5.23 -16.23 -8.03
CA TRP A 86 6.65 -16.48 -8.28
C TRP A 86 7.22 -17.59 -7.39
N ARG A 87 6.84 -17.64 -6.10
CA ARG A 87 7.27 -18.73 -5.20
C ARG A 87 6.64 -20.07 -5.59
N ALA A 88 5.40 -20.06 -6.05
CA ALA A 88 4.72 -21.27 -6.52
C ALA A 88 5.36 -21.79 -7.81
N GLN A 89 5.67 -20.90 -8.75
CA GLN A 89 6.34 -21.23 -10.01
C GLN A 89 7.77 -21.71 -9.78
N SER A 90 8.54 -21.03 -8.93
CA SER A 90 9.90 -21.43 -8.56
C SER A 90 9.94 -22.80 -7.87
N ARG A 91 8.97 -23.11 -6.99
CA ARG A 91 8.82 -24.47 -6.43
C ARG A 91 8.51 -25.51 -7.50
N ARG A 92 7.70 -25.17 -8.51
CA ARG A 92 7.35 -26.07 -9.62
C ARG A 92 8.56 -26.32 -10.53
N ASP A 93 9.35 -25.29 -10.78
CA ASP A 93 10.57 -25.37 -11.60
C ASP A 93 11.66 -26.20 -10.91
N GLN A 94 11.83 -26.03 -9.60
CA GLN A 94 12.76 -26.84 -8.80
C GLN A 94 12.36 -28.33 -8.74
N LEU A 95 11.07 -28.65 -8.84
CA LEU A 95 10.57 -30.03 -8.93
C LEU A 95 10.67 -30.63 -10.35
N MET A 96 10.75 -29.80 -11.40
CA MET A 96 10.85 -30.24 -12.81
C MET A 96 12.27 -30.19 -13.39
N GLY A 97 13.18 -29.39 -12.83
CA GLY A 97 14.60 -29.29 -13.23
C GLY A 97 15.54 -30.28 -12.52
N GLY A 98 14.99 -31.22 -11.75
CA GLY A 98 15.73 -32.24 -10.99
C GLY A 98 15.90 -33.58 -11.72
N PHE A 99 16.04 -33.58 -13.05
CA PHE A 99 16.39 -34.77 -13.85
C PHE A 99 17.73 -34.61 -14.55
#